data_AF-A7IC66-F1
#
_entry.id   AF-A7IC66-F1
#
_cell.length_a   1.000
_cell.length_b   1.000
_cell.length_c   1.000
_cell.angle_alpha   90.00
_cell.angle_beta   90.00
_cell.angle_gamma   90.00
#
_symmetry.space_group_name_H-M   'P 1'
#
loop_
_entity.id
_entity.type
_entity.pdbx_description
1 polymer ?
#
loop_
_entity_poly.entity_id
_entity_poly.type
_entity_poly.pdbx_seq_one_letter_code
_entity_poly.pdbx_strand_id
1 'polypeptide(L)'
;MKGARKVILGAGMGALLVSSVSADEPRRLTAQYYYDRALTAEMVLLDAIRANKPRRILTLYNALVDEIDILAGPRVSSDSSGMCAFLMHALAAVTLTTYGHMERRAQSTAMANGAWTKYREVVSRCERQPGVVVFDRKLPENLSEVF
;
A
#
# COMPACT_ATOMS: atom_id res chain seq x y z
N MET A 1 -6.80 -29.34 -29.29
CA MET A 1 -7.06 -28.57 -28.04
C MET A 1 -6.53 -29.36 -26.85
N LYS A 2 -5.36 -29.02 -26.29
CA LYS A 2 -4.92 -29.51 -24.97
C LYS A 2 -4.02 -28.47 -24.28
N GLY A 3 -4.59 -27.84 -23.24
CA GLY A 3 -3.92 -27.62 -21.95
C GLY A 3 -2.87 -26.51 -21.82
N ALA A 4 -3.29 -25.25 -21.86
CA ALA A 4 -2.60 -24.20 -21.13
C ALA A 4 -2.97 -24.29 -19.64
N ARG A 5 -2.00 -24.44 -18.73
CA ARG A 5 -2.05 -23.99 -17.32
C ARG A 5 -0.79 -24.44 -16.56
N LYS A 6 0.23 -23.60 -16.57
CA LYS A 6 1.09 -23.36 -15.40
C LYS A 6 1.34 -21.85 -15.34
N VAL A 7 0.36 -21.16 -14.79
CA VAL A 7 0.36 -19.73 -14.51
C VAL A 7 0.94 -19.54 -13.11
N ILE A 8 2.11 -18.91 -13.05
CA ILE A 8 2.53 -17.90 -12.07
C ILE A 8 2.35 -18.30 -10.59
N LEU A 9 3.37 -18.96 -10.03
CA LEU A 9 3.75 -18.74 -8.63
C LEU A 9 4.22 -17.28 -8.51
N GLY A 10 3.52 -16.44 -7.76
CA GLY A 10 4.02 -15.07 -7.52
C GLY A 10 3.09 -14.06 -6.86
N ALA A 11 1.81 -14.39 -6.59
CA ALA A 11 0.87 -13.42 -6.00
C ALA A 11 0.07 -13.95 -4.79
N GLY A 12 0.36 -15.15 -4.29
CA GLY A 12 -0.49 -15.85 -3.31
C GLY A 12 -0.10 -15.72 -1.84
N MET A 13 1.13 -15.30 -1.50
CA MET A 13 1.57 -15.33 -0.09
C MET A 13 1.08 -14.15 0.77
N GLY A 14 0.53 -13.10 0.15
CA GLY A 14 -0.16 -12.02 0.89
C GLY A 14 -1.63 -12.32 1.24
N ALA A 15 -2.20 -13.39 0.68
CA ALA A 15 -3.61 -13.75 0.84
C ALA A 15 -3.87 -14.84 1.90
N LEU A 16 -2.82 -15.42 2.50
CA LEU A 16 -2.92 -16.65 3.31
C LEU A 16 -2.95 -16.45 4.84
N LEU A 17 -3.04 -15.21 5.34
CA LEU A 17 -3.46 -14.95 6.73
C LEU A 17 -4.98 -14.71 6.85
N VAL A 18 -5.73 -14.97 5.77
CA VAL A 18 -7.15 -14.60 5.67
C VAL A 18 -7.96 -15.78 5.14
N SER A 19 -8.00 -16.85 5.92
CA SER A 19 -9.03 -17.86 5.79
C SER A 19 -9.57 -18.20 7.17
N SER A 20 -10.90 -18.29 7.27
CA SER A 20 -11.70 -18.78 8.40
C SER A 20 -12.09 -17.82 9.55
N VAL A 21 -12.61 -16.63 9.24
CA VAL A 21 -13.63 -16.02 10.12
C VAL A 21 -14.87 -15.80 9.27
N SER A 22 -15.98 -16.41 9.69
CA SER A 22 -17.27 -16.52 9.00
C SER A 22 -17.71 -15.20 8.35
N ALA A 23 -18.32 -15.30 7.16
CA ALA A 23 -18.79 -14.17 6.37
C ALA A 23 -19.88 -13.30 7.04
N ASP A 24 -20.35 -13.70 8.22
CA ASP A 24 -21.41 -13.03 9.00
C ASP A 24 -20.87 -12.21 10.18
N GLU A 25 -19.59 -12.31 10.55
CA GLU A 25 -19.01 -11.51 11.62
C GLU A 25 -18.13 -10.36 11.07
N PRO A 26 -18.25 -9.14 11.62
CA PRO A 26 -17.41 -8.01 11.19
C PRO A 26 -15.94 -8.31 11.47
N ARG A 27 -15.10 -8.10 10.45
CA ARG A 27 -13.65 -8.26 10.58
C ARG A 27 -13.11 -7.14 11.46
N ARG A 28 -12.43 -7.50 12.55
CA ARG A 28 -11.67 -6.55 13.36
C ARG A 28 -10.34 -6.25 12.68
N LEU A 29 -10.12 -4.96 12.38
CA LEU A 29 -8.85 -4.49 11.85
C LEU A 29 -8.10 -3.72 12.93
N THR A 30 -6.85 -4.09 13.13
CA THR A 30 -5.95 -3.45 14.10
C THR A 30 -5.09 -2.40 13.40
N ALA A 31 -4.52 -1.46 14.16
CA ALA A 31 -3.52 -0.53 13.65
C ALA A 31 -2.34 -1.25 12.97
N GLN A 32 -1.90 -2.37 13.56
CA GLN A 32 -0.86 -3.25 12.99
C GLN A 32 -1.23 -3.76 11.59
N TYR A 33 -2.48 -4.18 11.38
CA TYR A 33 -2.91 -4.68 10.07
C TYR A 33 -2.71 -3.63 8.98
N TYR A 34 -3.17 -2.40 9.19
CA TYR A 34 -3.01 -1.32 8.21
C TYR A 34 -1.54 -0.97 7.97
N TYR A 35 -0.73 -1.02 9.03
CA TYR A 35 0.70 -0.77 8.96
C TYR A 35 1.43 -1.81 8.10
N ASP A 36 1.18 -3.10 8.33
CA ASP A 36 1.81 -4.20 7.58
C ASP A 36 1.42 -4.21 6.10
N ARG A 37 0.16 -3.88 5.80
CA ARG A 37 -0.33 -3.75 4.41
C ARG A 37 0.34 -2.58 3.70
N ALA A 38 0.42 -1.42 4.35
CA ALA A 38 1.08 -0.24 3.80
C ALA A 38 2.57 -0.50 3.56
N LEU A 39 3.24 -1.18 4.49
CA LEU A 39 4.64 -1.61 4.36
C LEU A 39 4.88 -2.49 3.14
N THR A 40 4.02 -3.49 2.97
CA THR A 40 4.12 -4.41 1.82
C THR A 40 3.98 -3.65 0.50
N ALA A 41 3.00 -2.75 0.43
CA ALA A 41 2.77 -1.93 -0.75
C ALA A 41 3.89 -0.91 -1.00
N GLU A 42 4.46 -0.31 0.05
CA GLU A 42 5.61 0.61 -0.02
C GLU A 42 6.83 -0.07 -0.65
N MET A 43 7.15 -1.29 -0.20
CA MET A 43 8.25 -2.06 -0.78
C MET A 43 8.03 -2.36 -2.27
N VAL A 44 6.80 -2.73 -2.65
CA VAL A 44 6.44 -2.98 -4.06
C VAL A 44 6.55 -1.70 -4.89
N LEU A 45 6.14 -0.55 -4.35
CA LEU A 45 6.28 0.75 -5.00
C LEU A 45 7.75 1.08 -5.27
N LEU A 46 8.59 1.00 -4.23
CA LEU A 46 10.01 1.35 -4.34
C LEU A 46 10.75 0.40 -5.31
N ASP A 47 10.44 -0.90 -5.30
CA ASP A 47 10.95 -1.85 -6.29
C ASP A 47 10.50 -1.47 -7.71
N ALA A 48 9.23 -1.14 -7.90
CA ALA A 48 8.69 -0.78 -9.21
C ALA A 48 9.30 0.51 -9.77
N ILE A 49 9.60 1.50 -8.92
CA ILE A 49 10.30 2.73 -9.30
C ILE A 49 11.72 2.39 -9.74
N ARG A 50 12.51 1.69 -8.90
CA ARG A 50 13.89 1.30 -9.21
C ARG A 50 14.00 0.47 -10.48
N ALA A 51 13.03 -0.39 -10.71
CA ALA A 51 12.97 -1.23 -11.91
C ALA A 51 12.43 -0.51 -13.15
N ASN A 52 12.05 0.77 -13.04
CA ASN A 52 11.39 1.57 -14.06
C ASN A 52 10.17 0.89 -14.69
N LYS A 53 9.25 0.39 -13.85
CA LYS A 53 8.06 -0.38 -14.27
C LYS A 53 6.76 0.39 -13.99
N PRO A 54 6.41 1.43 -14.76
CA PRO A 54 5.24 2.26 -14.51
C PRO A 54 3.91 1.48 -14.50
N ARG A 55 3.77 0.44 -15.33
CA ARG A 55 2.59 -0.43 -15.31
C ARG A 55 2.39 -1.17 -13.98
N ARG A 56 3.48 -1.53 -13.28
CA ARG A 56 3.40 -2.13 -11.95
C ARG A 56 2.93 -1.10 -10.91
N ILE A 57 3.35 0.14 -11.04
CA ILE A 57 2.92 1.26 -10.19
C ILE A 57 1.40 1.49 -10.37
N LEU A 58 0.90 1.51 -11.61
CA LEU A 58 -0.55 1.62 -11.85
C LEU A 58 -1.34 0.44 -11.28
N THR A 59 -0.80 -0.78 -11.41
CA THR A 59 -1.43 -1.98 -10.85
C THR A 59 -1.50 -1.90 -9.32
N LEU A 60 -0.43 -1.43 -8.68
CA LEU A 60 -0.40 -1.18 -7.24
C LEU A 60 -1.42 -0.12 -6.84
N TYR A 61 -1.53 0.98 -7.58
CA TYR A 61 -2.52 2.03 -7.30
C TYR A 61 -3.94 1.46 -7.29
N ASN A 62 -4.32 0.70 -8.33
CA ASN A 62 -5.64 0.08 -8.39
C ASN A 62 -5.87 -0.89 -7.23
N ALA A 63 -4.87 -1.71 -6.89
CA ALA A 63 -4.98 -2.62 -5.73
C ALA A 63 -5.15 -1.87 -4.40
N LEU A 64 -4.49 -0.73 -4.22
CA LEU A 64 -4.64 0.12 -3.04
C LEU A 64 -6.04 0.75 -2.97
N VAL A 65 -6.59 1.20 -4.10
CA VAL A 65 -7.96 1.75 -4.17
C VAL A 65 -8.99 0.67 -3.85
N ASP A 66 -8.89 -0.51 -4.46
CA ASP A 66 -9.78 -1.64 -4.17
C ASP A 66 -9.72 -2.02 -2.69
N GLU A 67 -8.53 -2.02 -2.10
CA GLU A 67 -8.36 -2.31 -0.69
C GLU A 67 -8.97 -1.23 0.20
N ILE A 68 -8.80 0.06 -0.12
CA ILE A 68 -9.46 1.17 0.59
C ILE A 68 -10.98 0.98 0.62
N ASP A 69 -11.59 0.63 -0.52
CA ASP A 69 -13.04 0.43 -0.60
C ASP A 69 -13.50 -0.74 0.26
N ILE A 70 -12.75 -1.85 0.27
CA ILE A 70 -13.04 -3.00 1.14
C ILE A 70 -12.93 -2.59 2.62
N LEU A 71 -11.93 -1.80 2.97
CA LEU A 71 -11.64 -1.35 4.34
C LEU A 71 -12.66 -0.31 4.85
N ALA A 72 -13.37 0.37 3.96
CA ALA A 72 -14.46 1.29 4.28
C ALA A 72 -15.83 0.61 4.40
N GLY A 73 -15.93 -0.69 4.07
CA GLY A 73 -17.19 -1.42 4.02
C GLY A 73 -17.83 -1.70 5.40
N PRO A 74 -19.15 -1.96 5.45
CA PRO A 74 -19.92 -2.15 6.69
C PRO A 74 -19.53 -3.42 7.47
N ARG A 75 -18.70 -4.28 6.88
CA ARG A 75 -18.22 -5.54 7.50
C ARG A 75 -16.88 -5.36 8.23
N VAL A 76 -16.46 -4.12 8.48
CA VAL A 76 -15.20 -3.79 9.17
C VAL A 76 -15.52 -3.07 10.47
N SER A 77 -15.06 -3.61 11.59
CA SER A 77 -15.06 -2.93 12.89
C SER A 77 -13.64 -2.45 13.23
N SER A 78 -13.49 -1.17 13.55
CA SER A 78 -12.20 -0.52 13.83
C SER A 78 -12.11 -0.14 15.31
N ASP A 79 -11.20 -0.75 16.07
CA ASP A 79 -11.10 -0.52 17.52
C ASP A 79 -10.37 0.79 17.91
N SER A 80 -9.54 1.36 17.02
CA SER A 80 -8.95 2.71 17.15
C SER A 80 -8.05 3.07 15.96
N SER A 81 -8.20 2.36 14.84
CA SER A 81 -7.27 2.34 13.70
C SER A 81 -7.44 3.47 12.70
N GLY A 82 -8.28 4.48 12.97
CA GLY A 82 -8.60 5.54 12.02
C GLY A 82 -7.36 6.22 11.45
N MET A 83 -6.31 6.42 12.26
CA MET A 83 -5.07 7.06 11.82
C MET A 83 -4.24 6.17 10.88
N CYS A 84 -4.09 4.88 11.19
CA CYS A 84 -3.34 3.94 10.34
C CYS A 84 -4.11 3.58 9.06
N ALA A 85 -5.45 3.69 9.06
CA ALA A 85 -6.25 3.54 7.84
C ALA A 85 -5.94 4.60 6.77
N PHE A 86 -5.45 5.77 7.17
CA PHE A 86 -4.99 6.80 6.23
C PHE A 86 -3.68 6.43 5.51
N LEU A 87 -2.93 5.42 5.98
CA LEU A 87 -1.70 4.99 5.31
C LEU A 87 -1.96 4.54 3.88
N MET A 88 -3.04 3.75 3.68
CA MET A 88 -3.40 3.22 2.38
C MET A 88 -3.77 4.35 1.41
N HIS A 89 -4.51 5.35 1.89
CA HIS A 89 -4.87 6.53 1.11
C HIS A 89 -3.65 7.37 0.73
N ALA A 90 -2.77 7.64 1.71
CA ALA A 90 -1.56 8.40 1.47
C ALA A 90 -0.64 7.68 0.49
N LEU A 91 -0.47 6.37 0.62
CA LEU A 91 0.34 5.56 -0.30
C LEU A 91 -0.28 5.46 -1.70
N ALA A 92 -1.62 5.39 -1.81
CA ALA A 92 -2.30 5.45 -3.11
C ALA A 92 -2.02 6.78 -3.82
N ALA A 93 -2.03 7.91 -3.09
CA ALA A 93 -1.69 9.23 -3.63
C ALA A 93 -0.22 9.29 -4.09
N VAL A 94 0.71 8.73 -3.31
CA VAL A 94 2.12 8.59 -3.72
C VAL A 94 2.21 7.78 -5.02
N THR A 95 1.55 6.64 -5.08
CA THR A 95 1.61 5.72 -6.21
C THR A 95 1.08 6.37 -7.48
N LEU A 96 -0.07 7.07 -7.39
CA LEU A 96 -0.66 7.80 -8.51
C LEU A 96 0.25 8.92 -9.01
N THR A 97 0.84 9.70 -8.09
CA THR A 97 1.70 10.82 -8.47
C THR A 97 3.03 10.37 -9.08
N THR A 98 3.60 9.30 -8.54
CA THR A 98 4.79 8.62 -9.07
C THR A 98 4.53 8.07 -10.48
N TYR A 99 3.37 7.42 -10.69
CA TYR A 99 2.97 6.95 -12.01
C TYR A 99 2.84 8.11 -13.01
N GLY A 100 2.19 9.22 -12.61
CA GLY A 100 2.05 10.42 -13.42
C GLY A 100 3.40 11.04 -13.81
N HIS A 101 4.39 10.98 -12.92
CA HIS A 101 5.76 11.39 -13.19
C HIS A 101 6.45 10.48 -14.22
N MET A 102 6.40 9.16 -14.01
CA MET A 102 7.14 8.18 -14.81
C MET A 102 6.56 7.94 -16.21
N GLU A 103 5.24 7.74 -16.34
CA GLU A 103 4.64 7.34 -17.62
C GLU A 103 4.20 8.54 -18.46
N ARG A 104 3.66 9.58 -17.82
CA ARG A 104 3.06 10.70 -18.55
C ARG A 104 3.93 11.95 -18.56
N ARG A 105 4.97 12.03 -17.71
CA ARG A 105 5.68 13.27 -17.34
C ARG A 105 4.73 14.44 -17.03
N ALA A 106 3.47 14.13 -16.75
CA ALA A 106 2.40 15.09 -16.58
C ALA A 106 2.42 15.67 -15.16
N GLN A 107 3.17 15.03 -14.27
CA GLN A 107 3.38 15.47 -12.90
C GLN A 107 4.86 15.67 -12.63
N SER A 108 5.17 16.75 -11.91
CA SER A 108 6.54 17.08 -11.53
C SER A 108 7.04 16.14 -10.45
N THR A 109 8.36 15.94 -10.38
CA THR A 109 9.03 15.22 -9.28
C THR A 109 8.68 15.83 -7.93
N ALA A 110 8.44 17.15 -7.88
CA ALA A 110 8.02 17.87 -6.67
C ALA A 110 6.66 17.40 -6.14
N MET A 111 5.70 17.06 -7.01
CA MET A 111 4.41 16.51 -6.59
C MET A 111 4.56 15.12 -5.97
N ALA A 112 5.35 14.24 -6.60
CA ALA A 112 5.64 12.91 -6.08
C ALA A 112 6.37 12.99 -4.72
N ASN A 113 7.38 13.85 -4.60
CA ASN A 113 8.07 14.10 -3.34
C ASN A 113 7.14 14.66 -2.26
N GLY A 114 6.26 15.61 -2.61
CA GLY A 114 5.27 16.15 -1.67
C GLY A 114 4.28 15.10 -1.16
N ALA A 115 3.83 14.19 -2.03
CA ALA A 115 3.00 13.05 -1.63
C ALA A 115 3.77 12.09 -0.71
N TRP A 116 5.05 11.83 -1.01
CA TRP A 116 5.93 10.97 -0.23
C TRP A 116 6.16 11.51 1.19
N THR A 117 6.45 12.81 1.32
CA THR A 117 6.60 13.46 2.63
C THR A 117 5.34 13.30 3.48
N LYS A 118 4.16 13.57 2.91
CA LYS A 118 2.88 13.37 3.61
C LYS A 118 2.67 11.91 4.03
N TYR A 119 2.99 10.97 3.15
CA TYR A 119 2.91 9.55 3.48
C TYR A 119 3.83 9.20 4.66
N ARG A 120 5.08 9.68 4.67
CA ARG A 120 6.02 9.46 5.78
C ARG A 120 5.55 10.09 7.09
N GLU A 121 4.90 11.25 7.05
CA GLU A 121 4.26 11.83 8.24
C GLU A 121 3.16 10.92 8.80
N VAL A 122 2.32 10.34 7.93
CA VAL A 122 1.27 9.39 8.34
C VAL A 122 1.88 8.10 8.89
N VAL A 123 2.95 7.59 8.27
CA VAL A 123 3.74 6.45 8.79
C VAL A 123 4.23 6.73 10.20
N SER A 124 4.91 7.86 10.41
CA SER A 124 5.44 8.22 11.74
C SER A 124 4.35 8.35 12.80
N ARG A 125 3.16 8.84 12.41
CA ARG A 125 2.01 8.92 13.32
C ARG A 125 1.42 7.54 13.63
N CYS A 126 1.34 6.65 12.63
CA CYS A 126 0.86 5.28 12.82
C CYS A 126 1.81 4.47 13.70
N GLU A 127 3.12 4.61 13.51
CA GLU A 127 4.17 3.92 14.29
C GLU A 127 4.16 4.27 15.79
N ARG A 128 3.56 5.41 16.16
CA ARG A 128 3.37 5.81 17.56
C ARG A 128 2.09 5.26 18.19
N GLN A 129 1.23 4.59 17.42
CA GLN A 129 -0.02 4.05 17.94
C GLN A 129 0.23 2.81 18.81
N PRO A 130 -0.51 2.65 19.93
CA PRO A 130 -0.46 1.44 20.73
C PRO A 130 -0.77 0.20 19.89
N GLY A 131 0.02 -0.86 20.09
CA GLY A 131 -0.15 -2.12 19.36
C GLY A 131 0.46 -2.14 17.96
N VAL A 132 1.15 -1.07 17.52
CA VAL A 132 1.98 -1.09 16.31
C VAL A 132 3.41 -1.51 16.65
N VAL A 133 3.83 -2.63 16.08
CA VAL A 133 5.19 -3.15 16.09
C VAL A 133 5.90 -2.59 14.86
N VAL A 134 6.87 -1.72 15.10
CA VAL A 134 7.65 -1.04 14.07
C VAL A 134 8.74 -1.97 13.55
N PHE A 135 8.83 -2.10 12.22
CA PHE A 135 9.95 -2.76 11.56
C PHE A 135 11.02 -1.74 11.21
N ASP A 136 12.26 -2.01 11.64
CA ASP A 136 13.40 -1.17 11.30
C ASP A 136 13.63 -1.19 9.78
N ARG A 137 13.49 -0.02 9.15
CA ARG A 137 13.70 0.17 7.72
C ARG A 137 14.20 1.57 7.43
N LYS A 138 15.06 1.68 6.42
CA LYS A 138 15.54 2.96 5.91
C LYS A 138 14.72 3.38 4.71
N LEU A 139 13.93 4.43 4.87
CA LEU A 139 13.17 5.05 3.79
C LEU A 139 13.96 6.19 3.16
N PRO A 140 13.86 6.40 1.83
CA PRO A 140 14.43 7.56 1.17
C PRO A 140 13.79 8.85 1.72
N GLU A 141 14.55 9.94 1.78
CA GLU A 141 13.98 11.21 2.22
C GLU A 141 13.00 11.75 1.19
N ASN A 142 13.36 11.62 -0.09
CA ASN A 142 12.59 12.00 -1.26
C ASN A 142 12.53 10.86 -2.28
N LEU A 143 11.42 10.75 -3.04
CA LEU A 143 11.32 9.76 -4.13
C LEU A 143 12.31 10.03 -5.27
N SER A 144 12.80 11.26 -5.41
CA SER A 144 13.89 11.59 -6.34
C SER A 144 15.20 10.84 -6.07
N GLU A 145 15.40 10.27 -4.88
CA GLU A 145 16.55 9.40 -4.60
C GLU A 145 16.39 7.99 -5.21
N VAL A 146 15.19 7.66 -5.70
CA VAL A 146 14.80 6.33 -6.18
C VAL A 146 14.50 6.32 -7.69
N PHE A 147 14.05 7.46 -8.25
CA PHE A 147 13.90 7.66 -9.70
C PHE A 147 15.23 7.48 -10.45
#